data_AF-R0HE60-F1
#
_entry.id   AF-R0HE60-F1
#
_cell.length_a   1.000
_cell.length_b   1.000
_cell.length_c   1.000
_cell.angle_alpha   90.00
_cell.angle_beta   90.00
_cell.angle_gamma   90.00
#
_symmetry.space_group_name_H-M   'P 1'
#
loop_
_entity.id
_entity.type
_entity.pdbx_description
1 polymer ?
#
loop_
_entity_poly.entity_id
_entity_poly.type
_entity_poly.pdbx_seq_one_letter_code
_entity_poly.pdbx_strand_id
1 'polypeptide(L)'
;MASKQLSREELDEKAKQGETVVQGGTGGKSLEAQEHLAEGRSKGGQTRKEQLGHEGYQEIGSKGGETRKEQLGHEGYQEMGRKGGETRREQLGHEGYQEMGRKGGETRKEQLGHEGYQEMGRKGGETRKEQLGHEGYQEMGQKGGEARKEQLGHEGYQEMGRKGGEARKEQLGHEGYQEMGRKGGLSTMDKSGGERAEEEGIEIDESKFTNKGK
;
A
#
# COMPACT_ATOMS: atom_id res chain seq x y z
N MET A 1 18.02 4.42 24.08
CA MET A 1 16.93 4.46 25.07
C MET A 1 16.62 3.03 25.47
N ALA A 2 17.12 2.57 26.63
CA ALA A 2 16.80 1.23 27.12
C ALA A 2 15.34 1.22 27.58
N SER A 3 14.51 0.41 26.94
CA SER A 3 13.16 0.11 27.42
C SER A 3 13.26 -0.36 28.87
N LYS A 4 12.65 0.34 29.81
CA LYS A 4 12.50 -0.15 31.17
C LYS A 4 11.64 -1.40 31.07
N GLN A 5 12.26 -2.58 31.17
CA GLN A 5 11.52 -3.82 31.36
C GLN A 5 10.75 -3.65 32.67
N LEU A 6 9.41 -3.59 32.56
CA LEU A 6 8.53 -3.63 33.71
C LEU A 6 8.85 -4.89 34.50
N SER A 7 8.90 -4.75 35.83
CA SER A 7 9.08 -5.89 36.70
C SER A 7 7.91 -6.86 36.55
N ARG A 8 8.18 -8.15 36.78
CA ARG A 8 7.16 -9.19 36.72
C ARG A 8 5.97 -8.88 37.63
N GLU A 9 6.24 -8.27 38.79
CA GLU A 9 5.26 -7.83 39.78
C GLU A 9 4.36 -6.71 39.22
N GLU A 10 4.91 -5.71 38.54
CA GLU A 10 4.12 -4.65 37.90
C GLU A 10 3.22 -5.19 36.78
N LEU A 11 3.72 -6.15 35.98
CA LEU A 11 2.91 -6.81 34.96
C LEU A 11 1.78 -7.65 35.57
N ASP A 12 2.04 -8.28 36.71
CA ASP A 12 1.05 -9.06 37.45
C ASP A 12 -0.06 -8.17 38.03
N GLU A 13 0.29 -7.01 38.61
CA GLU A 13 -0.68 -6.04 39.10
C GLU A 13 -1.56 -5.47 37.98
N LYS A 14 -0.98 -5.17 36.81
CA LYS A 14 -1.75 -4.76 35.63
C LYS A 14 -2.70 -5.86 35.15
N ALA A 15 -2.22 -7.10 35.09
CA ALA A 15 -3.06 -8.25 34.74
C ALA A 15 -4.21 -8.45 35.73
N LYS A 16 -3.99 -8.25 37.04
CA LYS A 16 -5.04 -8.28 38.08
C LYS A 16 -6.11 -7.20 37.87
N GLN A 17 -5.71 -6.03 37.41
CA GLN A 17 -6.62 -4.94 37.02
C GLN A 17 -7.37 -5.21 35.71
N GLY A 18 -7.06 -6.33 35.03
CA GLY A 18 -7.72 -6.75 33.80
C GLY A 18 -7.03 -6.27 32.52
N GLU A 19 -5.87 -5.62 32.62
CA GLU A 19 -5.11 -5.22 31.44
C GLU A 19 -4.50 -6.45 30.75
N THR A 20 -4.48 -6.45 29.41
CA THR A 20 -3.75 -7.48 28.64
C THR A 20 -2.29 -7.05 28.51
N VAL A 21 -1.39 -7.73 29.21
CA VAL A 21 0.06 -7.52 29.18
C VAL A 21 0.80 -8.54 28.30
N VAL A 22 0.15 -9.65 27.94
CA VAL A 22 0.66 -10.63 26.97
C VAL A 22 -0.25 -10.69 25.75
N GLN A 23 0.32 -10.51 24.56
CA GLN A 23 -0.45 -10.61 23.31
C GLN A 23 -1.04 -12.01 23.17
N GLY A 24 -2.36 -12.08 22.91
CA GLY A 24 -3.09 -13.35 22.84
C GLY A 24 -3.45 -13.94 24.21
N GLY A 25 -3.07 -13.29 25.32
CA GLY A 25 -3.32 -13.72 26.70
C GLY A 25 -4.55 -13.11 27.36
N THR A 26 -5.38 -12.37 26.61
CA THR A 26 -6.56 -11.65 27.15
C THR A 26 -7.46 -12.57 27.99
N GLY A 27 -7.83 -12.08 29.19
CA GLY A 27 -8.69 -12.77 30.16
C GLY A 27 -7.95 -13.37 31.37
N GLY A 28 -6.62 -13.48 31.34
CA GLY A 28 -5.82 -13.93 32.48
C GLY A 28 -5.61 -12.82 33.52
N LYS A 29 -5.71 -13.16 34.81
CA LYS A 29 -5.56 -12.22 35.94
C LYS A 29 -4.16 -12.18 36.55
N SER A 30 -3.19 -12.82 35.90
CA SER A 30 -1.77 -12.81 36.25
C SER A 30 -0.95 -12.87 34.97
N LEU A 31 0.32 -12.45 35.02
CA LEU A 31 1.20 -12.57 33.86
C LEU A 31 1.24 -14.02 33.35
N GLU A 32 1.45 -14.96 34.26
CA GLU A 32 1.52 -16.40 33.97
C GLU A 32 0.22 -16.94 33.37
N ALA A 33 -0.95 -16.51 33.87
CA ALA A 33 -2.23 -16.91 33.30
C ALA A 33 -2.39 -16.39 31.86
N GLN A 34 -1.95 -15.15 31.59
CA GLN A 34 -1.99 -14.61 30.23
C GLN A 34 -1.02 -15.33 29.30
N GLU A 35 0.18 -15.69 29.77
CA GLU A 35 1.16 -16.51 29.02
C GLU A 35 0.57 -17.87 28.64
N HIS A 36 0.00 -18.59 29.60
CA HIS A 36 -0.63 -19.89 29.34
C HIS A 36 -1.81 -19.81 28.38
N LEU A 37 -2.62 -18.75 28.48
CA LEU A 37 -3.73 -18.52 27.55
C LEU A 37 -3.23 -18.24 26.12
N ALA A 38 -2.21 -17.39 25.98
CA ALA A 38 -1.60 -17.07 24.70
C ALA A 38 -1.01 -18.33 24.05
N GLU A 39 -0.24 -19.09 24.82
CA GLU A 39 0.37 -20.34 24.38
C GLU A 39 -0.70 -21.38 23.99
N GLY A 40 -1.72 -21.56 24.83
CA GLY A 40 -2.81 -22.50 24.57
C GLY A 40 -3.60 -22.16 23.30
N ARG A 41 -3.90 -20.88 23.07
CA ARG A 41 -4.58 -20.41 21.85
C ARG A 41 -3.70 -20.60 20.61
N SER A 42 -2.41 -20.29 20.71
CA SER A 42 -1.46 -20.51 19.61
C SER A 42 -1.37 -21.99 19.23
N LYS A 43 -1.17 -22.86 20.22
CA LYS A 43 -1.14 -24.33 20.02
C LYS A 43 -2.44 -24.84 19.42
N GLY A 44 -3.58 -24.43 19.96
CA GLY A 44 -4.89 -24.80 19.43
C GLY A 44 -5.07 -24.38 17.97
N GLY A 45 -4.61 -23.19 17.60
CA GLY A 45 -4.60 -22.71 16.21
C GLY A 45 -3.72 -23.57 15.29
N GLN A 46 -2.51 -23.94 15.75
CA GLN A 46 -1.60 -24.82 15.00
C GLN A 46 -2.18 -26.22 14.81
N THR A 47 -2.70 -26.83 15.87
CA THR A 47 -3.36 -28.14 15.80
C THR A 47 -4.53 -28.11 14.83
N ARG A 48 -5.34 -27.03 14.84
CA ARG A 48 -6.46 -26.88 13.90
C ARG A 48 -5.98 -26.75 12.45
N LYS A 49 -4.87 -26.05 12.22
CA LYS A 49 -4.24 -25.93 10.90
C LYS A 49 -3.70 -27.27 10.40
N GLU A 50 -3.10 -28.07 11.27
CA GLU A 50 -2.62 -29.42 10.93
C GLU A 50 -3.79 -30.35 10.59
N GLN A 51 -4.89 -30.31 11.35
CA GLN A 51 -6.07 -31.14 11.12
C GLN A 51 -6.79 -30.82 9.80
N LEU A 52 -6.88 -29.53 9.44
CA LEU A 52 -7.64 -29.08 8.27
C LEU A 52 -6.77 -28.91 7.01
N GLY A 53 -5.46 -28.95 7.15
CA GLY A 53 -4.54 -28.51 6.13
C GLY A 53 -4.58 -26.98 5.90
N HIS A 54 -3.74 -26.51 4.98
CA HIS A 54 -3.61 -25.09 4.71
C HIS A 54 -4.91 -24.47 4.17
N GLU A 55 -5.52 -25.12 3.19
CA GLU A 55 -6.72 -24.64 2.50
C GLU A 55 -7.93 -24.62 3.43
N GLY A 56 -8.20 -25.71 4.15
CA GLY A 56 -9.31 -25.77 5.09
C GLY A 56 -9.18 -24.75 6.22
N TYR A 57 -7.95 -24.48 6.68
CA TYR A 57 -7.72 -23.43 7.68
C TYR A 57 -7.99 -22.02 7.13
N GLN A 58 -7.55 -21.74 5.90
CA GLN A 58 -7.85 -20.48 5.21
C GLN A 58 -9.35 -20.31 4.97
N GLU A 59 -10.03 -21.36 4.53
CA GLU A 59 -11.46 -21.34 4.25
C GLU A 59 -12.28 -20.97 5.48
N ILE A 60 -12.00 -21.58 6.63
CA ILE A 60 -12.70 -21.25 7.88
C ILE A 60 -12.42 -19.81 8.31
N GLY A 61 -11.20 -19.32 8.13
CA GLY A 61 -10.86 -17.92 8.39
C GLY A 61 -11.67 -16.95 7.51
N SER A 62 -11.74 -17.23 6.21
CA SER A 62 -12.52 -16.45 5.25
C SER A 62 -14.01 -16.48 5.58
N LYS A 63 -14.58 -17.67 5.83
CA LYS A 63 -15.98 -17.83 6.23
C LYS A 63 -16.31 -17.08 7.51
N GLY A 64 -15.43 -17.14 8.52
CA GLY A 64 -15.61 -16.38 9.75
C GLY A 64 -15.65 -14.86 9.51
N GLY A 65 -14.82 -14.36 8.60
CA GLY A 65 -14.84 -12.97 8.15
C GLY A 65 -16.15 -12.61 7.43
N GLU A 66 -16.63 -13.47 6.53
CA GLU A 66 -17.90 -13.28 5.82
C GLU A 66 -19.10 -13.27 6.76
N THR A 67 -19.19 -14.24 7.68
CA THR A 67 -20.22 -14.27 8.72
C THR A 67 -20.20 -12.98 9.55
N ARG A 68 -19.01 -12.49 9.90
CA ARG A 68 -18.90 -11.24 10.67
C ARG A 68 -19.35 -10.02 9.86
N LYS A 69 -19.04 -9.99 8.56
CA LYS A 69 -19.50 -8.95 7.64
C LYS A 69 -21.01 -8.96 7.48
N GLU A 70 -21.63 -10.13 7.43
CA GLU A 70 -23.09 -10.27 7.40
C GLU A 70 -23.73 -9.74 8.68
N GLN A 71 -23.19 -10.12 9.85
CA GLN A 71 -23.69 -9.67 11.16
C GLN A 71 -23.61 -8.16 11.37
N LEU A 72 -22.54 -7.53 10.90
CA LEU A 72 -22.28 -6.09 11.10
C LEU A 72 -22.78 -5.21 9.97
N GLY A 73 -23.13 -5.81 8.82
CA GLY A 73 -23.31 -5.09 7.57
C GLY A 73 -21.99 -4.51 7.02
N HIS A 74 -22.10 -3.90 5.84
CA HIS A 74 -20.95 -3.35 5.13
C HIS A 74 -20.23 -2.25 5.93
N GLU A 75 -20.97 -1.29 6.46
CA GLU A 75 -20.44 -0.15 7.20
C GLU A 75 -19.78 -0.58 8.51
N GLY A 76 -20.44 -1.43 9.29
CA GLY A 76 -19.89 -1.93 10.55
C GLY A 76 -18.61 -2.77 10.35
N TYR A 77 -18.56 -3.56 9.27
CA TYR A 77 -17.35 -4.31 8.92
C TYR A 77 -16.19 -3.39 8.49
N GLN A 78 -16.47 -2.36 7.69
CA GLN A 78 -15.48 -1.35 7.32
C GLN A 78 -14.97 -0.57 8.53
N GLU A 79 -15.87 -0.15 9.43
CA GLU A 79 -15.50 0.57 10.64
C GLU A 79 -14.60 -0.28 11.54
N MET A 80 -14.89 -1.58 11.68
CA MET A 80 -14.03 -2.51 12.41
C MET A 80 -12.63 -2.58 11.80
N GLY A 81 -12.53 -2.70 10.47
CA GLY A 81 -11.25 -2.70 9.77
C GLY A 81 -10.47 -1.40 10.00
N ARG A 82 -11.16 -0.25 9.93
CA ARG A 82 -10.56 1.06 10.20
C ARG A 82 -10.02 1.15 11.63
N LYS A 83 -10.84 0.80 12.63
CA LYS A 83 -10.44 0.81 14.05
C LYS A 83 -9.28 -0.13 14.33
N GLY A 84 -9.26 -1.31 13.71
CA GLY A 84 -8.12 -2.22 13.80
C GLY A 84 -6.83 -1.61 13.25
N GLY A 85 -6.90 -0.93 12.10
CA GLY A 85 -5.79 -0.18 11.52
C GLY A 85 -5.32 0.98 12.41
N GLU A 86 -6.24 1.77 12.95
CA GLU A 86 -5.95 2.88 13.87
C GLU A 86 -5.27 2.39 15.14
N THR A 87 -5.80 1.35 15.78
CA THR A 87 -5.21 0.71 16.96
C THR A 87 -3.79 0.25 16.67
N ARG A 88 -3.57 -0.39 15.51
CA ARG A 88 -2.24 -0.88 15.13
C ARG A 88 -1.27 0.27 14.84
N ARG A 89 -1.75 1.38 14.27
CA ARG A 89 -0.96 2.59 14.04
C ARG A 89 -0.56 3.26 15.36
N GLU A 90 -1.45 3.26 16.35
CA GLU A 90 -1.15 3.76 17.69
C GLU A 90 -0.08 2.91 18.38
N GLN A 91 -0.21 1.58 18.31
CA GLN A 91 0.75 0.64 18.92
C GLN A 91 2.15 0.72 18.32
N LEU A 92 2.26 0.90 16.99
CA LEU A 92 3.54 0.91 16.29
C LEU A 92 4.12 2.30 16.04
N GLY A 93 3.32 3.35 16.25
CA GLY A 93 3.64 4.69 15.78
C GLY A 93 3.61 4.82 14.26
N HIS A 94 3.85 6.04 13.78
CA HIS A 94 3.80 6.36 12.35
C HIS A 94 4.82 5.58 11.52
N GLU A 95 6.07 5.54 11.97
CA GLU A 95 7.17 4.87 11.26
C GLU A 95 6.97 3.36 11.22
N GLY A 96 6.62 2.73 12.34
CA GLY A 96 6.38 1.28 12.40
C GLY A 96 5.17 0.85 11.55
N TYR A 97 4.12 1.68 11.49
CA TYR A 97 2.97 1.40 10.62
C TYR A 97 3.33 1.53 9.13
N GLN A 98 4.13 2.54 8.76
CA GLN A 98 4.64 2.69 7.39
C GLN A 98 5.55 1.54 7.00
N GLU A 99 6.46 1.12 7.88
CA GLU A 99 7.36 0.01 7.64
C GLU A 99 6.57 -1.30 7.40
N MET A 100 5.52 -1.54 8.18
CA MET A 100 4.65 -2.70 7.96
C MET A 100 3.98 -2.65 6.57
N GLY A 101 3.47 -1.49 6.18
CA GLY A 101 2.88 -1.30 4.85
C GLY A 101 3.89 -1.56 3.73
N ARG A 102 5.13 -1.05 3.89
CA ARG A 102 6.22 -1.28 2.94
C ARG A 102 6.57 -2.77 2.84
N LYS A 103 6.79 -3.44 3.99
CA LYS A 103 7.09 -4.88 4.04
C LYS A 103 5.99 -5.72 3.43
N GLY A 104 4.72 -5.41 3.70
CA GLY A 104 3.58 -6.09 3.07
C GLY A 104 3.58 -5.93 1.55
N GLY A 105 3.90 -4.74 1.05
CA GLY A 105 4.07 -4.49 -0.39
C GLY A 105 5.23 -5.27 -1.00
N GLU A 106 6.38 -5.31 -0.31
CA GLU A 106 7.58 -6.07 -0.74
C GLU A 106 7.30 -7.57 -0.78
N THR A 107 6.72 -8.15 0.28
CA THR A 107 6.31 -9.56 0.30
C THR A 107 5.34 -9.86 -0.84
N ARG A 108 4.38 -8.98 -1.10
CA ARG A 108 3.42 -9.21 -2.19
C ARG A 108 4.08 -9.14 -3.56
N LYS A 109 5.04 -8.24 -3.75
CA LYS A 109 5.84 -8.14 -4.97
C LYS A 109 6.71 -9.37 -5.19
N GLU A 110 7.28 -9.93 -4.13
CA GLU A 110 8.04 -11.18 -4.19
C GLU A 110 7.14 -12.36 -4.59
N GLN A 111 5.95 -12.48 -4.00
CA GLN A 111 4.99 -13.55 -4.31
C GLN A 111 4.46 -13.50 -5.75
N LEU A 112 4.24 -12.30 -6.29
CA LEU A 112 3.66 -12.11 -7.62
C LEU A 112 4.69 -11.91 -8.74
N GLY A 113 5.94 -11.65 -8.39
CA GLY A 113 6.94 -11.17 -9.32
C GLY A 113 6.67 -9.74 -9.80
N HIS A 114 7.56 -9.23 -10.67
CA HIS A 114 7.48 -7.88 -11.19
C HIS A 114 6.22 -7.63 -12.01
N GLU A 115 5.92 -8.54 -12.95
CA GLU A 115 4.77 -8.43 -13.85
C GLU A 115 3.44 -8.54 -13.11
N GLY A 116 3.30 -9.53 -12.22
CA GLY A 116 2.07 -9.70 -11.44
C GLY A 116 1.80 -8.53 -10.49
N TYR A 117 2.84 -7.92 -9.91
CA TYR A 117 2.69 -6.72 -9.08
C TYR A 117 2.29 -5.50 -9.91
N GLN A 118 2.88 -5.33 -11.11
CA GLN A 118 2.48 -4.27 -12.04
C GLN A 118 1.04 -4.44 -12.52
N GLU A 119 0.63 -5.66 -12.86
CA GLU A 119 -0.73 -5.96 -13.30
C GLU A 119 -1.74 -5.65 -12.20
N MET A 120 -1.43 -5.99 -10.94
CA MET A 120 -2.26 -5.62 -9.79
C MET A 120 -2.42 -4.11 -9.67
N GLY A 121 -1.32 -3.35 -9.80
CA GLY A 121 -1.37 -1.89 -9.78
C GLY A 121 -2.23 -1.33 -10.91
N ARG A 122 -2.07 -1.86 -12.13
CA ARG A 122 -2.88 -1.48 -13.30
C ARG A 122 -4.37 -1.75 -13.06
N LYS A 123 -4.72 -2.97 -12.66
CA LYS A 123 -6.10 -3.37 -12.36
C LYS A 123 -6.71 -2.49 -11.28
N GLY A 124 -5.96 -2.19 -10.21
CA GLY A 124 -6.42 -1.27 -9.17
C GLY A 124 -6.73 0.13 -9.69
N GLY A 125 -5.88 0.66 -10.58
CA GLY A 125 -6.12 1.94 -11.25
C GLY A 125 -7.33 1.91 -12.18
N GLU A 126 -7.48 0.85 -12.99
CA GLU A 126 -8.63 0.64 -13.89
C GLU A 126 -9.95 0.56 -13.13
N THR A 127 -10.01 -0.28 -12.08
CA THR A 127 -11.19 -0.37 -11.21
C THR A 127 -11.53 0.98 -10.59
N ARG A 128 -10.52 1.74 -10.16
CA ARG A 128 -10.78 3.06 -9.57
C ARG A 128 -11.27 4.07 -10.60
N LYS A 129 -10.77 4.01 -11.83
CA LYS A 129 -11.25 4.82 -12.96
C LYS A 129 -12.69 4.48 -13.33
N GLU A 130 -13.05 3.20 -13.32
CA GLU A 130 -14.42 2.76 -13.55
C GLU A 130 -15.38 3.28 -12.47
N GLN A 131 -14.99 3.21 -11.20
CA GLN A 131 -15.79 3.71 -10.07
C GLN A 131 -16.00 5.23 -10.09
N LEU A 132 -14.99 6.00 -10.51
CA LEU A 132 -15.02 7.47 -10.48
C LEU A 132 -15.41 8.11 -11.81
N GLY A 133 -15.40 7.35 -12.90
CA GLY A 133 -15.46 7.91 -14.25
C GLY A 133 -14.19 8.66 -14.65
N HIS A 134 -14.18 9.19 -15.88
CA HIS A 134 -13.03 9.90 -16.45
C HIS A 134 -12.69 11.18 -15.66
N GLU A 135 -13.70 12.01 -15.40
CA GLU A 135 -13.54 13.29 -14.69
C GLU A 135 -13.08 13.08 -13.25
N GLY A 136 -13.71 12.17 -12.50
CA GLY A 136 -13.32 11.90 -11.11
C GLY A 136 -11.92 11.30 -10.98
N TYR A 137 -11.49 10.48 -11.96
CA TYR A 137 -10.12 9.97 -11.98
C TYR A 137 -9.09 11.07 -12.30
N GLN A 138 -9.41 11.98 -13.22
CA GLN A 138 -8.57 13.15 -13.52
C GLN A 138 -8.47 14.08 -12.31
N GLU A 139 -9.58 14.39 -11.65
CA GLU A 139 -9.62 15.22 -10.45
C GLU A 139 -8.75 14.62 -9.32
N MET A 140 -8.83 13.30 -9.11
CA MET A 140 -7.96 12.61 -8.15
C MET A 140 -6.47 12.79 -8.50
N GLY A 141 -6.10 12.63 -9.77
CA GLY A 141 -4.74 12.82 -10.23
C GLY A 141 -4.24 14.25 -9.99
N GLN A 142 -5.08 15.25 -10.28
CA GLN A 142 -4.78 16.66 -10.03
C GLN A 142 -4.58 16.94 -8.53
N LYS A 143 -5.54 16.51 -7.68
CA LYS A 143 -5.43 16.66 -6.22
C LYS A 143 -4.19 15.98 -5.65
N GLY A 144 -3.82 14.81 -6.18
CA GLY A 144 -2.58 14.13 -5.79
C GLY A 144 -1.33 14.93 -6.15
N GLY A 145 -1.31 15.54 -7.34
CA GLY A 145 -0.24 16.43 -7.78
C GLY A 145 -0.12 17.71 -6.94
N GLU A 146 -1.26 18.35 -6.65
CA GLU A 146 -1.33 19.54 -5.80
C GLU A 146 -0.86 19.25 -4.37
N ALA A 147 -1.36 18.18 -3.75
CA ALA A 147 -0.92 17.75 -2.43
C ALA A 147 0.59 17.50 -2.39
N ARG A 148 1.16 16.91 -3.46
CA ARG A 148 2.61 16.70 -3.53
C ARG A 148 3.39 18.01 -3.69
N LYS A 149 2.85 18.97 -4.45
CA LYS A 149 3.43 20.31 -4.60
C LYS A 149 3.41 21.08 -3.28
N GLU A 150 2.34 20.98 -2.52
CA GLU A 150 2.22 21.57 -1.20
C GLU A 150 3.27 20.98 -0.23
N GLN A 151 3.41 19.65 -0.20
CA GLN A 151 4.38 18.97 0.66
C GLN A 151 5.85 19.33 0.35
N LEU A 152 6.19 19.52 -0.92
CA LEU A 152 7.56 19.80 -1.35
C LEU A 152 7.89 21.30 -1.46
N GLY A 153 6.86 22.15 -1.48
CA GLY A 153 6.99 23.54 -1.88
C GLY A 153 7.34 23.72 -3.36
N HIS A 154 7.44 24.97 -3.78
CA HIS A 154 7.72 25.33 -5.18
C HIS A 154 9.07 24.78 -5.68
N GLU A 155 10.13 24.99 -4.89
CA GLU A 155 11.49 24.57 -5.23
C GLU A 155 11.63 23.05 -5.27
N GLY A 156 11.09 22.35 -4.26
CA GLY A 156 11.15 20.88 -4.22
C GLY A 156 10.34 20.22 -5.34
N TYR A 157 9.20 20.81 -5.74
CA TYR A 157 8.42 20.32 -6.87
C TYR A 157 9.15 20.54 -8.21
N GLN A 158 9.80 21.70 -8.39
CA GLN A 158 10.65 21.96 -9.56
C GLN A 158 11.86 21.03 -9.61
N GLU A 159 12.52 20.79 -8.49
CA GLU A 159 13.66 19.88 -8.41
C GLU A 159 13.25 18.45 -8.75
N MET A 160 12.10 17.98 -8.26
CA MET A 160 11.53 16.69 -8.64
C MET A 160 11.28 16.60 -10.15
N GLY A 161 10.68 17.63 -10.74
CA GLY A 161 10.46 17.70 -12.19
C GLY A 161 11.77 17.65 -12.97
N ARG A 162 12.79 18.41 -12.54
CA ARG A 162 14.12 18.40 -13.14
C ARG A 162 14.77 17.02 -13.07
N LYS A 163 14.80 16.40 -11.89
CA LYS A 163 15.34 15.04 -11.68
C LYS A 163 14.61 14.00 -12.53
N GLY A 164 13.28 14.11 -12.65
CA GLY A 164 12.48 13.25 -13.51
C GLY A 164 12.86 13.41 -14.99
N GLY A 165 13.03 14.65 -15.45
CA GLY A 165 13.48 14.96 -16.81
C GLY A 165 14.90 14.46 -17.10
N GLU A 166 15.83 14.65 -16.17
CA GLU A 166 17.21 14.14 -16.27
C GLU A 166 17.25 12.61 -16.34
N ALA A 167 16.52 11.92 -15.46
CA ALA A 167 16.40 10.47 -15.49
C ALA A 167 15.81 9.96 -16.81
N ARG A 168 14.80 10.67 -17.36
CA ARG A 168 14.22 10.33 -18.66
C ARG A 168 15.22 10.53 -19.80
N LYS A 169 16.00 11.61 -19.75
CA LYS A 169 17.07 11.89 -20.71
C LYS A 169 18.15 10.81 -20.68
N GLU A 170 18.50 10.32 -19.50
CA GLU A 170 19.46 9.22 -19.34
C GLU A 170 18.93 7.91 -19.96
N GLN A 171 17.65 7.58 -19.76
CA GLN A 171 17.02 6.37 -20.30
C GLN A 171 16.92 6.37 -21.83
N LEU A 172 16.57 7.51 -22.42
CA LEU A 172 16.34 7.63 -23.87
C LEU A 172 17.59 8.05 -24.65
N GLY A 173 18.56 8.65 -23.97
CA GLY A 173 19.66 9.35 -24.63
C GLY A 173 19.24 10.74 -25.13
N HIS A 174 20.23 11.48 -25.65
CA HIS A 174 20.04 12.88 -26.06
C HIS A 174 18.99 13.04 -27.16
N GLU A 175 19.06 12.20 -28.19
CA GLU A 175 18.19 12.26 -29.37
C GLU A 175 16.73 11.91 -29.01
N GLY A 176 16.51 10.79 -28.30
CA GLY A 176 15.16 10.39 -27.89
C GLY A 176 14.51 11.41 -26.94
N TYR A 177 15.30 12.06 -26.08
CA TYR A 177 14.79 13.14 -25.22
C TYR A 177 14.44 14.41 -26.01
N GLN A 178 15.28 14.81 -26.98
CA GLN A 178 14.98 15.95 -27.85
C GLN A 178 13.73 15.73 -28.69
N GLU A 179 13.58 14.53 -29.24
CA GLU A 179 12.42 14.14 -30.05
C GLU A 179 11.13 14.10 -29.21
N MET A 180 11.23 13.69 -27.94
CA MET A 180 10.12 13.72 -27.00
C MET A 180 9.74 15.17 -26.66
N GLY A 181 10.73 16.04 -26.45
CA GLY A 181 10.51 17.47 -26.26
C GLY A 181 9.85 18.12 -27.48
N ARG A 182 10.26 17.73 -28.69
CA ARG A 182 9.65 18.18 -29.95
C ARG A 182 8.20 17.74 -30.04
N LYS A 183 7.89 16.47 -29.78
CA LYS A 183 6.51 15.95 -29.71
C LYS A 183 5.69 16.72 -28.67
N GLY A 184 6.22 16.91 -27.47
CA GLY A 184 5.55 17.66 -26.41
C GLY A 184 5.25 19.11 -26.78
N GLY A 185 6.19 19.79 -27.47
CA GLY A 185 6.03 21.17 -27.91
C GLY A 185 4.98 21.37 -29.01
N LEU A 186 4.60 20.31 -29.74
CA LEU A 186 3.52 20.35 -30.72
C LEU A 186 2.13 20.26 -30.06
N SER A 187 2.03 19.72 -28.85
CA SER A 187 0.74 19.51 -28.18
C SER A 187 -0.05 20.81 -28.00
N THR A 188 -1.35 20.75 -28.23
CA THR A 188 -2.30 21.85 -27.97
C THR A 188 -3.31 21.47 -26.88
N MET A 189 -4.26 22.36 -26.58
CA MET A 189 -5.39 22.07 -25.70
C MET A 189 -6.23 20.89 -26.21
N ASP A 190 -6.40 20.79 -27.54
CA ASP A 190 -7.36 19.88 -28.16
C ASP A 190 -6.73 18.65 -28.83
N LYS A 191 -5.40 18.69 -29.07
CA LYS A 191 -4.68 17.63 -29.78
C LYS A 191 -3.38 17.28 -29.08
N SER A 192 -3.08 16.00 -29.07
CA SER A 192 -1.78 15.52 -28.62
C SER A 192 -0.68 15.92 -29.61
N GLY A 193 0.55 15.98 -29.11
CA GLY A 193 1.72 16.23 -29.93
C GLY A 193 1.95 15.21 -31.04
N GLY A 194 1.46 13.97 -30.89
CA GLY A 194 1.53 12.94 -31.94
C GLY A 194 0.55 13.21 -33.08
N GLU A 195 -0.72 13.44 -32.74
CA GLU A 195 -1.77 13.77 -33.74
C GLU A 195 -1.40 15.00 -34.56
N ARG A 196 -0.83 16.01 -33.92
CA ARG A 196 -0.40 17.22 -34.63
C ARG A 196 0.83 17.00 -35.49
N ALA A 197 1.77 16.16 -35.05
CA ALA A 197 2.92 15.82 -35.87
C ALA A 197 2.51 15.12 -37.16
N GLU A 198 1.53 14.21 -37.09
CA GLU A 198 0.96 13.56 -38.27
C GLU A 198 0.26 14.54 -39.21
N GLU A 199 -0.55 15.47 -38.68
CA GLU A 199 -1.25 16.51 -39.45
C GLU A 199 -0.28 17.47 -40.16
N GLU A 200 0.81 17.86 -39.48
CA GLU A 200 1.82 18.76 -40.02
C GLU A 200 2.90 18.03 -40.86
N GLY A 201 2.79 16.71 -41.03
CA GLY A 201 3.75 15.90 -41.79
C GLY A 201 5.15 15.84 -41.14
N ILE A 202 5.22 16.04 -39.82
CA ILE A 202 6.44 15.96 -39.03
C ILE A 202 6.67 14.50 -38.64
N GLU A 203 7.70 13.89 -39.23
CA GLU A 203 8.12 12.53 -38.85
C GLU A 203 8.66 12.53 -37.41
N ILE A 204 8.06 11.67 -36.57
CA ILE A 204 8.50 11.39 -35.21
C ILE A 204 8.74 9.89 -35.10
N ASP A 205 9.97 9.52 -34.78
CA ASP A 205 10.36 8.14 -34.54
C ASP A 205 9.96 7.73 -33.11
N GLU A 206 8.82 7.08 -33.00
CA GLU A 206 8.29 6.62 -31.71
C GLU A 206 9.15 5.55 -31.03
N SER A 207 9.99 4.83 -31.80
CA SER A 207 10.87 3.79 -31.24
C SER A 207 11.87 4.37 -30.25
N LYS A 208 12.22 5.66 -30.40
CA LYS A 208 13.13 6.40 -29.52
C LYS A 208 12.52 6.81 -28.17
N PHE A 209 11.23 6.57 -27.96
CA PHE A 209 10.58 6.77 -26.66
C PHE A 209 10.59 5.52 -25.78
N THR A 210 11.08 4.40 -26.32
CA THR A 210 11.25 3.16 -25.56
C THR A 210 12.57 3.20 -24.80
N ASN A 211 12.57 2.62 -23.59
CA ASN A 211 13.82 2.49 -22.84
C ASN A 211 14.76 1.60 -23.63
N LYS A 212 16.04 1.98 -23.75
CA LYS A 212 17.06 1.07 -24.26
C LYS A 212 17.03 -0.20 -23.40
N GLY A 213 16.72 -1.33 -24.04
CA GLY A 213 16.50 -2.61 -23.36
C GLY A 213 17.63 -2.93 -22.38
N LYS A 214 17.25 -3.39 -21.18
CA LYS A 214 18.14 -4.21 -20.35
C LYS A 214 18.08 -5.64 -20.84
#